data_AF-A0A966ZEM7-F1
#
_entry.id   AF-A0A966ZEM7-F1
#
_cell.length_a   1.000
_cell.length_b   1.000
_cell.length_c   1.000
_cell.angle_alpha   90.00
_cell.angle_beta   90.00
_cell.angle_gamma   90.00
#
_symmetry.space_group_name_H-M   'P 1'
#
loop_
_entity.id
_entity.type
_entity.pdbx_description
1 polymer ?
#
loop_
_entity_poly.entity_id
_entity_poly.type
_entity_poly.pdbx_seq_one_letter_code
_entity_poly.pdbx_strand_id
1 'polypeptide(L)'
;MNRLPAMSIPEKSEWPRFRDIPEPRMAALYTANGSGTKLYQGFLDGHPQIYMVPAYPLMYFYPHWKQWEEELAGNWNWKALIDVFCIKHASVLDTRRIPGHDGLAGLGDEQDDYIAIDEVSFREYLAKLLEGEAVGARTFLLAVHYAYAFCRGEDLKEKRALVYHIHVHEYLTEYLFPDFPDALILGTVRDPRSNIRGRYTSSEVGVDLIKMNKTDALIYRSRVYYFISRYVYEGLDILNGYPLERARVIRHEDLYYKPEEVMRATAQFLGIEYHPCLASITFGGKSWWGVGVYDMEPMNAVNPKVVSQEWKKHIDRLDWFVFEGLYFHYMNKYGYERYKYQDGFWSRILLFLAMLLPSRIERDVFRRYLSPSYFREFLDACRNEAKGLIPLKDYSFNAYYRHKWTQKDLKLHHSRWYVEQLKSELNRSPGVNPTRLDWAQTIYTAVLLCRYFKAVLTYPAMIFKRWGVTGAAYMRMVRHQNALPATLP
;
A
#
# COMPACT_ATOMS: atom_id res chain seq x y z
N MET A 1 16.71 -27.75 -13.64
CA MET A 1 16.42 -26.33 -13.95
C MET A 1 17.68 -25.69 -14.52
N ASN A 2 17.64 -25.26 -15.77
CA ASN A 2 18.74 -24.51 -16.39
C ASN A 2 18.93 -23.21 -15.62
N ARG A 3 20.02 -23.08 -14.86
CA ARG A 3 20.51 -21.76 -14.47
C ARG A 3 20.68 -21.00 -15.78
N LEU A 4 19.97 -19.88 -15.95
CA LEU A 4 20.33 -18.92 -16.99
C LEU A 4 21.85 -18.71 -16.86
N PRO A 5 22.63 -18.82 -17.95
CA PRO A 5 24.06 -18.57 -17.88
C PRO A 5 24.22 -17.20 -17.24
N ALA A 6 25.03 -17.12 -16.18
CA ALA A 6 25.34 -15.85 -15.56
C ALA A 6 25.96 -14.98 -16.66
N MET A 7 25.18 -14.01 -17.18
CA MET A 7 25.75 -12.99 -18.05
C MET A 7 26.88 -12.34 -17.26
N SER A 8 28.10 -12.44 -17.79
CA SER A 8 29.25 -11.78 -17.21
C SER A 8 28.93 -10.29 -17.12
N ILE A 9 28.92 -9.75 -15.90
CA ILE A 9 28.75 -8.31 -15.69
C ILE A 9 29.84 -7.61 -16.53
N PRO A 10 29.49 -6.67 -17.42
CA PRO A 10 30.48 -5.97 -18.25
C PRO A 10 31.54 -5.29 -17.39
N GLU A 11 32.74 -5.10 -17.93
CA GLU A 11 33.76 -4.32 -17.23
C GLU A 11 33.26 -2.90 -16.93
N LYS A 12 33.68 -2.32 -15.80
CA LYS A 12 33.21 -1.01 -15.32
C LYS A 12 33.38 0.12 -16.35
N SER A 13 34.38 0.01 -17.23
CA SER A 13 34.64 0.95 -18.32
C SER A 13 33.56 0.94 -19.40
N GLU A 14 32.79 -0.13 -19.52
CA GLU A 14 31.75 -0.33 -20.54
C GLU A 14 30.33 -0.03 -20.02
N TRP A 15 30.22 0.36 -18.74
CA TRP A 15 28.93 0.65 -18.12
C TRP A 15 28.29 1.89 -18.77
N PRO A 16 27.04 1.80 -19.27
CA PRO A 16 26.37 2.93 -19.88
C PRO A 16 26.12 4.03 -18.84
N ARG A 17 26.16 5.29 -19.28
CA ARG A 17 25.70 6.41 -18.45
C ARG A 17 24.18 6.52 -18.52
N PHE A 18 23.59 7.29 -17.61
CA PHE A 18 22.14 7.50 -17.58
C PHE A 18 21.57 7.98 -18.91
N ARG A 19 22.25 8.91 -19.59
CA ARG A 19 21.84 9.46 -20.90
C ARG A 19 21.99 8.48 -22.06
N ASP A 20 22.80 7.44 -21.89
CA ASP A 20 23.03 6.43 -22.92
C ASP A 20 21.90 5.38 -22.93
N ILE A 21 21.07 5.33 -21.87
CA ILE A 21 19.92 4.44 -21.76
C ILE A 21 18.66 5.18 -22.25
N PRO A 22 17.97 4.67 -23.28
CA PRO A 22 16.71 5.25 -23.73
C PRO A 22 15.68 5.29 -22.59
N GLU A 23 15.03 6.43 -22.42
CA GLU A 23 14.02 6.57 -21.38
C GLU A 23 12.81 5.65 -21.68
N PRO A 24 12.43 4.76 -20.75
CA PRO A 24 11.31 3.87 -20.94
C PRO A 24 9.99 4.64 -20.79
N ARG A 25 8.92 4.10 -21.39
CA ARG A 25 7.57 4.58 -21.11
C ARG A 25 7.23 4.30 -19.63
N MET A 26 7.00 5.37 -18.87
CA MET A 26 6.57 5.26 -17.47
C MET A 26 5.14 4.74 -17.39
N ALA A 27 4.93 3.72 -16.56
CA ALA A 27 3.61 3.21 -16.19
C ALA A 27 3.51 3.09 -14.66
N ALA A 28 2.51 3.74 -14.06
CA ALA A 28 2.27 3.62 -12.63
C ALA A 28 1.17 2.61 -12.32
N LEU A 29 1.51 1.63 -11.48
CA LEU A 29 0.59 0.68 -10.92
C LEU A 29 0.16 1.11 -9.53
N TYR A 30 -1.14 1.33 -9.35
CA TYR A 30 -1.71 1.71 -8.07
C TYR A 30 -3.01 0.97 -7.80
N THR A 31 -3.46 1.03 -6.56
CA THR A 31 -4.55 0.16 -6.12
C THR A 31 -5.95 0.64 -6.51
N ALA A 32 -6.11 1.93 -6.83
CA ALA A 32 -7.42 2.55 -7.11
C ALA A 32 -8.47 2.12 -6.06
N ASN A 33 -9.63 1.62 -6.50
CA ASN A 33 -10.70 1.17 -5.61
C ASN A 33 -10.65 -0.35 -5.34
N GLY A 34 -9.79 -1.08 -6.07
CA GLY A 34 -9.70 -2.54 -6.10
C GLY A 34 -8.48 -3.11 -5.36
N SER A 35 -8.42 -4.43 -5.32
CA SER A 35 -7.29 -5.16 -4.71
C SER A 35 -6.55 -5.94 -5.79
N GLY A 36 -5.43 -6.56 -5.42
CA GLY A 36 -4.72 -7.48 -6.32
C GLY A 36 -3.56 -6.86 -7.11
N THR A 37 -3.16 -5.61 -6.85
CA THR A 37 -2.02 -5.01 -7.59
C THR A 37 -0.74 -5.80 -7.49
N LYS A 38 -0.42 -6.40 -6.33
CA LYS A 38 0.77 -7.27 -6.19
C LYS A 38 0.65 -8.55 -7.02
N LEU A 39 -0.51 -9.18 -7.02
CA LEU A 39 -0.78 -10.36 -7.85
C LEU A 39 -0.63 -10.00 -9.34
N TYR A 40 -1.23 -8.90 -9.76
CA TYR A 40 -1.11 -8.36 -11.12
C TYR A 40 0.35 -8.06 -11.49
N GLN A 41 1.09 -7.42 -10.58
CA GLN A 41 2.52 -7.17 -10.76
C GLN A 41 3.32 -8.46 -10.89
N GLY A 42 2.96 -9.52 -10.18
CA GLY A 42 3.63 -10.82 -10.27
C GLY A 42 3.52 -11.45 -11.67
N PHE A 43 2.45 -11.17 -12.42
CA PHE A 43 2.39 -11.56 -13.83
C PHE A 43 3.34 -10.76 -14.72
N LEU A 44 3.78 -9.56 -14.32
CA LEU A 44 4.70 -8.73 -15.13
C LEU A 44 6.18 -9.07 -14.88
N ASP A 45 6.46 -9.89 -13.86
CA ASP A 45 7.82 -10.20 -13.44
C ASP A 45 8.60 -10.98 -14.51
N GLY A 46 9.88 -10.66 -14.64
CA GLY A 46 10.77 -11.30 -15.61
C GLY A 46 10.54 -10.90 -17.08
N HIS A 47 9.63 -9.96 -17.38
CA HIS A 47 9.41 -9.54 -18.76
C HIS A 47 10.66 -8.82 -19.33
N PRO A 48 11.19 -9.24 -20.50
CA PRO A 48 12.46 -8.71 -21.03
C PRO A 48 12.38 -7.19 -21.28
N GLN A 49 11.22 -6.69 -21.68
CA GLN A 49 11.01 -5.28 -22.00
C GLN A 49 10.54 -4.37 -20.84
N ILE A 50 10.42 -4.89 -19.61
CA ILE A 50 9.94 -4.10 -18.45
C ILE A 50 11.06 -3.87 -17.43
N TYR A 51 11.27 -2.63 -17.02
CA TYR A 51 11.93 -2.29 -15.77
C TYR A 51 10.94 -2.40 -14.61
N MET A 52 11.25 -3.21 -13.61
CA MET A 52 10.38 -3.33 -12.44
C MET A 52 11.16 -3.78 -11.20
N VAL A 53 11.00 -3.02 -10.12
CA VAL A 53 11.40 -3.47 -8.78
C VAL A 53 10.23 -4.29 -8.19
N PRO A 54 10.47 -5.48 -7.62
CA PRO A 54 9.41 -6.37 -7.16
C PRO A 54 8.60 -5.78 -5.99
N ALA A 55 7.30 -6.05 -5.96
CA ALA A 55 6.34 -5.46 -5.02
C ALA A 55 6.36 -3.91 -5.03
N TYR A 56 6.32 -3.27 -3.86
CA TYR A 56 6.27 -1.82 -3.73
C TYR A 56 7.25 -1.26 -2.66
N PRO A 57 8.51 -1.74 -2.56
CA PRO A 57 9.48 -1.19 -1.61
C PRO A 57 9.74 0.31 -1.84
N LEU A 58 9.46 0.80 -3.04
CA LEU A 58 9.56 2.20 -3.43
C LEU A 58 8.29 3.02 -3.19
N MET A 59 7.22 2.47 -2.60
CA MET A 59 5.96 3.19 -2.34
C MET A 59 6.17 4.54 -1.61
N TYR A 60 7.15 4.63 -0.71
CA TYR A 60 7.46 5.85 0.04
C TYR A 60 8.62 6.66 -0.54
N PHE A 61 9.10 6.34 -1.75
CA PHE A 61 10.24 7.03 -2.36
C PHE A 61 10.04 8.56 -2.41
N TYR A 62 8.91 9.02 -2.94
CA TYR A 62 8.64 10.45 -3.06
C TYR A 62 8.43 11.18 -1.71
N PRO A 63 7.64 10.65 -0.77
CA PRO A 63 7.59 11.20 0.58
C PRO A 63 8.96 11.25 1.27
N HIS A 64 9.78 10.23 1.09
CA HIS A 64 11.15 10.21 1.57
C HIS A 64 12.03 11.24 0.86
N TRP A 65 11.87 11.43 -0.44
CA TRP A 65 12.62 12.42 -1.19
C TRP A 65 12.44 13.82 -0.61
N LYS A 66 11.19 14.26 -0.40
CA LYS A 66 10.89 15.54 0.27
C LYS A 66 11.47 15.60 1.69
N GLN A 67 11.37 14.51 2.44
CA GLN A 67 11.96 14.43 3.77
C GLN A 67 13.49 14.58 3.73
N TRP A 68 14.17 13.94 2.77
CA TRP A 68 15.62 13.97 2.68
C TRP A 68 16.14 15.32 2.19
N GLU A 69 15.37 16.05 1.37
CA GLU A 69 15.71 17.44 1.02
C GLU A 69 15.91 18.30 2.28
N GLU A 70 15.01 18.15 3.26
CA GLU A 70 15.09 18.84 4.55
C GLU A 70 16.19 18.27 5.45
N GLU A 71 16.26 16.94 5.59
CA GLU A 71 17.15 16.26 6.55
C GLU A 71 18.62 16.26 6.12
N LEU A 72 18.91 16.21 4.81
CA LEU A 72 20.27 16.22 4.28
C LEU A 72 20.77 17.64 4.03
N ALA A 73 19.91 18.60 3.68
CA ALA A 73 20.19 20.03 3.48
C ALA A 73 21.61 20.34 2.91
N GLY A 74 22.62 20.51 3.78
CA GLY A 74 24.01 20.82 3.41
C GLY A 74 24.81 19.68 2.78
N ASN A 75 24.28 18.45 2.75
CA ASN A 75 24.86 17.26 2.13
C ASN A 75 23.95 16.69 1.03
N TRP A 76 23.19 17.55 0.34
CA TRP A 76 22.27 17.17 -0.73
C TRP A 76 23.01 16.83 -2.03
N ASN A 77 23.54 15.61 -2.11
CA ASN A 77 24.26 15.09 -3.27
C ASN A 77 23.98 13.58 -3.46
N TRP A 78 24.39 13.06 -4.62
CA TRP A 78 24.13 11.67 -4.97
C TRP A 78 24.69 10.64 -4.00
N LYS A 79 25.87 10.88 -3.43
CA LYS A 79 26.46 9.94 -2.46
C LYS A 79 25.56 9.80 -1.23
N ALA A 80 25.18 10.92 -0.63
CA ALA A 80 24.30 10.92 0.55
C ALA A 80 22.91 10.33 0.25
N LEU A 81 22.37 10.63 -0.93
CA LEU A 81 21.09 10.09 -1.41
C LEU A 81 21.14 8.57 -1.61
N ILE A 82 22.20 8.04 -2.22
CA ILE A 82 22.42 6.60 -2.38
C ILE A 82 22.51 5.92 -1.01
N ASP A 83 23.26 6.52 -0.07
CA ASP A 83 23.45 6.00 1.28
C ASP A 83 22.12 5.89 2.04
N VAL A 84 21.35 6.98 2.10
CA VAL A 84 20.06 6.98 2.80
C VAL A 84 19.04 6.07 2.10
N PHE A 85 19.06 6.01 0.76
CA PHE A 85 18.20 5.12 0.00
C PHE A 85 18.46 3.65 0.33
N CYS A 86 19.71 3.21 0.34
CA CYS A 86 20.06 1.81 0.65
C CYS A 86 19.72 1.41 2.10
N ILE A 87 19.56 2.39 3.00
CA ILE A 87 19.07 2.16 4.37
C ILE A 87 17.54 2.13 4.42
N LYS A 88 16.86 3.12 3.83
CA LYS A 88 15.41 3.31 3.96
C LYS A 88 14.58 2.45 3.01
N HIS A 89 15.16 2.05 1.89
CA HIS A 89 14.58 1.16 0.87
C HIS A 89 15.41 -0.11 0.72
N ALA A 90 16.02 -0.57 1.80
CA ALA A 90 16.87 -1.76 1.84
C ALA A 90 16.22 -3.04 1.26
N SER A 91 14.88 -3.12 1.25
CA SER A 91 14.12 -4.21 0.63
C SER A 91 14.25 -4.28 -0.90
N VAL A 92 14.73 -3.22 -1.56
CA VAL A 92 15.13 -3.25 -2.97
C VAL A 92 16.37 -4.13 -3.17
N LEU A 93 17.29 -4.11 -2.20
CA LEU A 93 18.55 -4.84 -2.24
C LEU A 93 18.36 -6.29 -1.79
N ASP A 94 17.60 -6.50 -0.72
CA ASP A 94 17.29 -7.82 -0.16
C ASP A 94 15.91 -7.79 0.47
N THR A 95 14.97 -8.58 -0.05
CA THR A 95 13.55 -8.57 0.35
C THR A 95 13.31 -8.98 1.80
N ARG A 96 14.30 -9.56 2.48
CA ARG A 96 14.25 -9.86 3.92
C ARG A 96 14.51 -8.62 4.78
N ARG A 97 15.15 -7.59 4.23
CA ARG A 97 15.41 -6.33 4.94
C ARG A 97 14.14 -5.50 4.97
N ILE A 98 13.85 -4.89 6.13
CA ILE A 98 12.60 -4.12 6.37
C ILE A 98 11.37 -4.98 6.03
N PRO A 99 11.18 -6.12 6.73
CA PRO A 99 10.15 -7.09 6.37
C PRO A 99 8.77 -6.43 6.31
N GLY A 100 8.20 -6.48 5.10
CA GLY A 100 6.87 -6.01 4.77
C GLY A 100 5.83 -7.12 4.89
N HIS A 101 4.63 -6.79 4.42
CA HIS A 101 3.58 -7.79 4.14
C HIS A 101 3.51 -8.01 2.63
N ASP A 102 4.66 -8.25 2.00
CA ASP A 102 4.79 -8.42 0.55
C ASP A 102 4.88 -9.88 0.12
N GLY A 103 5.28 -10.79 1.02
CA GLY A 103 5.43 -12.21 0.72
C GLY A 103 6.67 -12.52 -0.10
N LEU A 104 7.69 -11.64 -0.08
CA LEU A 104 8.91 -11.80 -0.87
C LEU A 104 10.07 -12.48 -0.12
N ALA A 105 9.82 -12.97 1.09
CA ALA A 105 10.77 -13.74 1.91
C ALA A 105 10.32 -15.22 2.10
N GLY A 106 9.47 -15.70 1.19
CA GLY A 106 8.98 -17.08 1.12
C GLY A 106 8.62 -17.44 -0.32
N LEU A 107 9.54 -17.15 -1.23
CA LEU A 107 9.43 -17.41 -2.67
C LEU A 107 9.93 -18.83 -3.01
N GLY A 108 9.73 -19.23 -4.26
CA GLY A 108 10.18 -20.54 -4.76
C GLY A 108 9.30 -21.68 -4.29
N ASP A 109 9.49 -22.87 -4.85
CA ASP A 109 8.54 -23.98 -4.67
C ASP A 109 8.48 -24.49 -3.22
N GLU A 110 9.59 -24.39 -2.49
CA GLU A 110 9.69 -24.75 -1.07
C GLU A 110 9.34 -23.60 -0.10
N GLN A 111 9.01 -22.41 -0.62
CA GLN A 111 8.64 -21.22 0.17
C GLN A 111 9.72 -20.74 1.16
N ASP A 112 10.99 -21.02 0.90
CA ASP A 112 12.14 -20.66 1.73
C ASP A 112 13.11 -19.67 1.03
N ASP A 113 12.76 -19.20 -0.16
CA ASP A 113 13.61 -18.34 -0.98
C ASP A 113 13.23 -16.84 -0.91
N TYR A 114 14.12 -15.99 -1.41
CA TYR A 114 14.01 -14.53 -1.37
C TYR A 114 14.73 -13.88 -2.57
N ILE A 115 14.61 -12.56 -2.72
CA ILE A 115 15.33 -11.83 -3.77
C ILE A 115 16.41 -11.00 -3.08
N ALA A 116 17.66 -11.19 -3.52
CA ALA A 116 18.78 -10.36 -3.13
C ALA A 116 19.63 -10.02 -4.36
N ILE A 117 20.15 -8.80 -4.39
CA ILE A 117 21.15 -8.31 -5.35
C ILE A 117 22.39 -7.84 -4.58
N ASP A 118 23.54 -7.80 -5.27
CA ASP A 118 24.79 -7.33 -4.66
C ASP A 118 24.73 -5.82 -4.40
N GLU A 119 24.76 -5.42 -3.12
CA GLU A 119 24.64 -4.02 -2.71
C GLU A 119 25.83 -3.18 -3.21
N VAL A 120 27.03 -3.76 -3.27
CA VAL A 120 28.23 -3.04 -3.75
C VAL A 120 28.06 -2.70 -5.23
N SER A 121 27.76 -3.69 -6.06
CA SER A 121 27.52 -3.51 -7.50
C SER A 121 26.37 -2.53 -7.75
N PHE A 122 25.28 -2.63 -6.98
CA PHE A 122 24.15 -1.71 -7.09
C PHE A 122 24.55 -0.27 -6.81
N ARG A 123 25.28 -0.03 -5.71
CA ARG A 123 25.74 1.32 -5.33
C ARG A 123 26.70 1.90 -6.35
N GLU A 124 27.66 1.11 -6.82
CA GLU A 124 28.66 1.56 -7.79
C GLU A 124 28.00 1.91 -9.14
N TYR A 125 27.11 1.05 -9.64
CA TYR A 125 26.43 1.30 -10.90
C TYR A 125 25.41 2.46 -10.79
N LEU A 126 24.68 2.56 -9.68
CA LEU A 126 23.79 3.70 -9.41
C LEU A 126 24.58 5.01 -9.34
N ALA A 127 25.72 5.03 -8.66
CA ALA A 127 26.60 6.20 -8.63
C ALA A 127 27.13 6.56 -10.03
N LYS A 128 27.46 5.56 -10.86
CA LYS A 128 27.88 5.77 -12.24
C LYS A 128 26.78 6.37 -13.11
N LEU A 129 25.54 5.90 -12.97
CA LEU A 129 24.40 6.46 -13.70
C LEU A 129 24.18 7.94 -13.32
N LEU A 130 24.31 8.29 -12.05
CA LEU A 130 24.03 9.63 -11.54
C LEU A 130 25.21 10.61 -11.73
N GLU A 131 26.38 10.14 -12.16
CA GLU A 131 27.57 10.96 -12.37
C GLU A 131 27.31 12.08 -13.39
N GLY A 132 27.42 13.33 -12.96
CA GLY A 132 27.20 14.50 -13.81
C GLY A 132 25.73 14.86 -14.08
N GLU A 133 24.78 14.12 -13.51
CA GLU A 133 23.35 14.46 -13.57
C GLU A 133 22.93 15.44 -12.47
N ALA A 134 21.95 16.28 -12.78
CA ALA A 134 21.35 17.19 -11.80
C ALA A 134 20.52 16.41 -10.77
N VAL A 135 20.63 16.79 -9.49
CA VAL A 135 19.90 16.14 -8.40
C VAL A 135 18.40 16.33 -8.56
N GLY A 136 17.68 15.22 -8.76
CA GLY A 136 16.23 15.23 -8.96
C GLY A 136 15.59 13.85 -8.77
N ALA A 137 14.37 13.84 -8.21
CA ALA A 137 13.64 12.62 -7.86
C ALA A 137 13.38 11.73 -9.07
N ARG A 138 12.97 12.34 -10.19
CA ARG A 138 12.77 11.69 -11.48
C ARG A 138 13.98 10.88 -11.94
N THR A 139 15.15 11.52 -12.01
CA THR A 139 16.42 10.92 -12.42
C THR A 139 16.78 9.76 -11.50
N PHE A 140 16.64 9.96 -10.19
CA PHE A 140 16.95 8.95 -9.20
C PHE A 140 16.02 7.73 -9.29
N LEU A 141 14.71 7.95 -9.47
CA LEU A 141 13.73 6.85 -9.64
C LEU A 141 14.07 5.99 -10.85
N LEU A 142 14.37 6.60 -12.00
CA LEU A 142 14.79 5.90 -13.21
C LEU A 142 16.10 5.13 -12.97
N ALA A 143 17.12 5.80 -12.41
CA ALA A 143 18.44 5.21 -12.17
C ALA A 143 18.39 4.02 -11.20
N VAL A 144 17.53 4.07 -10.17
CA VAL A 144 17.29 2.94 -9.25
C VAL A 144 16.75 1.72 -10.01
N HIS A 145 15.81 1.91 -10.93
CA HIS A 145 15.26 0.80 -11.72
C HIS A 145 16.29 0.24 -12.71
N TYR A 146 17.09 1.12 -13.33
CA TYR A 146 18.16 0.69 -14.23
C TYR A 146 19.23 -0.10 -13.48
N ALA A 147 19.64 0.38 -12.31
CA ALA A 147 20.62 -0.31 -11.48
C ALA A 147 20.09 -1.63 -10.92
N TYR A 148 18.82 -1.69 -10.55
CA TYR A 148 18.19 -2.93 -10.16
C TYR A 148 18.22 -3.96 -11.30
N ALA A 149 17.75 -3.59 -12.49
CA ALA A 149 17.76 -4.47 -13.67
C ALA A 149 19.18 -4.93 -14.06
N PHE A 150 20.16 -4.02 -14.01
CA PHE A 150 21.56 -4.35 -14.25
C PHE A 150 22.08 -5.41 -13.27
N CYS A 151 21.85 -5.23 -11.96
CA CYS A 151 22.25 -6.21 -10.95
C CYS A 151 21.50 -7.55 -11.04
N ARG A 152 20.34 -7.57 -11.71
CA ARG A 152 19.61 -8.80 -12.05
C ARG A 152 20.11 -9.48 -13.32
N GLY A 153 21.10 -8.88 -14.01
CA GLY A 153 21.63 -9.39 -15.27
C GLY A 153 20.67 -9.25 -16.44
N GLU A 154 19.78 -8.25 -16.39
CA GLU A 154 18.80 -8.00 -17.45
C GLU A 154 19.44 -7.18 -18.58
N ASP A 155 19.04 -7.45 -19.84
CA ASP A 155 19.48 -6.66 -20.98
C ASP A 155 18.74 -5.32 -21.03
N LEU A 156 19.45 -4.24 -20.74
CA LEU A 156 18.91 -2.88 -20.72
C LEU A 156 18.49 -2.39 -22.13
N LYS A 157 19.06 -2.96 -23.20
CA LYS A 157 18.75 -2.57 -24.58
C LYS A 157 17.37 -3.04 -25.02
N GLU A 158 16.84 -4.09 -24.40
CA GLU A 158 15.51 -4.62 -24.68
C GLU A 158 14.40 -3.89 -23.92
N LYS A 159 14.76 -3.10 -22.91
CA LYS A 159 13.77 -2.42 -22.05
C LYS A 159 13.02 -1.33 -22.83
N ARG A 160 11.71 -1.25 -22.59
CA ARG A 160 10.78 -0.34 -23.28
C ARG A 160 9.86 0.40 -22.32
N ALA A 161 9.43 -0.25 -21.24
CA ALA A 161 8.52 0.32 -20.25
C ALA A 161 9.09 0.18 -18.83
N LEU A 162 8.70 1.07 -17.93
CA LEU A 162 8.98 0.98 -16.50
C LEU A 162 7.67 0.93 -15.74
N VAL A 163 7.48 -0.13 -14.96
CA VAL A 163 6.29 -0.29 -14.13
C VAL A 163 6.63 0.07 -12.69
N TYR A 164 6.21 1.27 -12.28
CA TYR A 164 6.38 1.77 -10.92
C TYR A 164 5.14 1.47 -10.08
N HIS A 165 5.26 0.53 -9.14
CA HIS A 165 4.17 0.22 -8.21
C HIS A 165 4.09 1.25 -7.08
N ILE A 166 3.50 2.40 -7.39
CA ILE A 166 3.33 3.51 -6.44
C ILE A 166 2.37 3.18 -5.29
N HIS A 167 1.44 2.23 -5.52
CA HIS A 167 0.46 1.68 -4.57
C HIS A 167 -0.60 2.67 -4.04
N VAL A 168 -0.17 3.82 -3.54
CA VAL A 168 -0.98 4.88 -2.93
C VAL A 168 -1.43 5.88 -4.01
N HIS A 169 -2.74 6.09 -4.11
CA HIS A 169 -3.33 6.98 -5.11
C HIS A 169 -2.93 8.45 -4.90
N GLU A 170 -2.91 8.96 -3.66
CA GLU A 170 -2.57 10.37 -3.35
C GLU A 170 -1.20 10.79 -3.94
N TYR A 171 -0.28 9.85 -4.14
CA TYR A 171 1.07 10.14 -4.64
C TYR A 171 1.15 10.35 -6.15
N LEU A 172 0.12 9.95 -6.91
CA LEU A 172 0.09 10.15 -8.37
C LEU A 172 0.09 11.63 -8.72
N THR A 173 -0.88 12.39 -8.21
CA THR A 173 -1.01 13.82 -8.49
C THR A 173 0.03 14.66 -7.78
N GLU A 174 0.40 14.30 -6.56
CA GLU A 174 1.34 15.10 -5.76
C GLU A 174 2.78 15.00 -6.28
N TYR A 175 3.18 13.84 -6.81
CA TYR A 175 4.58 13.57 -7.11
C TYR A 175 4.82 13.04 -8.52
N LEU A 176 4.07 12.01 -8.92
CA LEU A 176 4.39 11.31 -10.18
C LEU A 176 4.04 12.15 -11.41
N PHE A 177 2.86 12.77 -11.47
CA PHE A 177 2.43 13.55 -12.63
C PHE A 177 3.33 14.76 -12.92
N PRO A 178 3.85 15.49 -11.91
CA PRO A 178 4.90 16.48 -12.12
C PRO A 178 6.16 15.94 -12.83
N ASP A 179 6.63 14.75 -12.45
CA ASP A 179 7.86 14.15 -13.02
C ASP A 179 7.61 13.45 -14.37
N PHE A 180 6.42 12.86 -14.54
CA PHE A 180 6.01 12.05 -15.67
C PHE A 180 4.57 12.39 -16.08
N PRO A 181 4.33 13.56 -16.71
CA PRO A 181 2.98 13.99 -17.10
C PRO A 181 2.33 13.04 -18.10
N ASP A 182 3.15 12.33 -18.89
CA ASP A 182 2.70 11.36 -19.89
C ASP A 182 2.66 9.90 -19.41
N ALA A 183 2.75 9.66 -18.09
CA ALA A 183 2.74 8.31 -17.53
C ALA A 183 1.46 7.53 -17.83
N LEU A 184 1.58 6.27 -18.23
CA LEU A 184 0.42 5.38 -18.27
C LEU A 184 -0.03 5.03 -16.85
N ILE A 185 -1.32 4.92 -16.62
CA ILE A 185 -1.89 4.58 -15.31
C ILE A 185 -2.61 3.25 -15.36
N LEU A 186 -2.21 2.35 -14.46
CA LEU A 186 -2.81 1.04 -14.24
C LEU A 186 -3.41 1.00 -12.83
N GLY A 187 -4.74 1.03 -12.74
CA GLY A 187 -5.48 0.87 -11.49
C GLY A 187 -6.09 -0.52 -11.36
N THR A 188 -6.47 -0.93 -10.14
CA THR A 188 -7.32 -2.13 -9.95
C THR A 188 -8.73 -1.76 -9.54
N VAL A 189 -9.73 -2.48 -10.03
CA VAL A 189 -11.14 -2.36 -9.65
C VAL A 189 -11.66 -3.72 -9.20
N ARG A 190 -12.69 -3.71 -8.35
CA ARG A 190 -13.30 -4.92 -7.78
C ARG A 190 -14.72 -4.59 -7.33
N ASP A 191 -15.61 -5.56 -7.24
CA ASP A 191 -16.92 -5.34 -6.61
C ASP A 191 -16.75 -4.74 -5.20
N PRO A 192 -17.20 -3.50 -4.94
CA PRO A 192 -16.94 -2.79 -3.69
C PRO A 192 -17.54 -3.51 -2.48
N ARG A 193 -18.65 -4.24 -2.69
CA ARG A 193 -19.37 -4.99 -1.65
C ARG A 193 -18.56 -6.18 -1.16
N SER A 194 -17.86 -6.86 -2.07
CA SER A 194 -16.98 -7.99 -1.74
C SER A 194 -15.68 -7.54 -1.06
N ASN A 195 -15.23 -6.32 -1.37
CA ASN A 195 -13.90 -5.84 -1.01
C ASN A 195 -13.83 -5.22 0.40
N ILE A 196 -14.90 -4.56 0.84
CA ILE A 196 -14.90 -3.73 2.06
C ILE A 196 -14.49 -4.49 3.33
N ARG A 197 -14.98 -5.71 3.52
CA ARG A 197 -14.71 -6.50 4.72
C ARG A 197 -13.24 -6.90 4.80
N GLY A 198 -12.65 -7.37 3.70
CA GLY A 198 -11.24 -7.77 3.63
C GLY A 198 -10.31 -6.57 3.88
N ARG A 199 -10.65 -5.40 3.31
CA ARG A 199 -9.91 -4.16 3.60
C ARG A 199 -9.95 -3.78 5.07
N TYR A 200 -11.14 -3.82 5.67
CA TYR A 200 -11.30 -3.47 7.08
C TYR A 200 -10.56 -4.43 8.00
N THR A 201 -10.79 -5.72 7.82
CA THR A 201 -10.28 -6.75 8.75
C THR A 201 -8.79 -7.02 8.54
N SER A 202 -8.37 -7.36 7.33
CA SER A 202 -7.00 -7.79 7.06
C SER A 202 -6.08 -6.62 6.72
N SER A 203 -6.46 -5.76 5.78
CA SER A 203 -5.55 -4.74 5.23
C SER A 203 -5.29 -3.55 6.16
N GLU A 204 -6.23 -3.23 7.06
CA GLU A 204 -6.05 -2.16 8.04
C GLU A 204 -6.01 -2.68 9.48
N VAL A 205 -7.08 -3.28 10.03
CA VAL A 205 -7.08 -3.72 11.44
C VAL A 205 -5.98 -4.74 11.73
N GLY A 206 -5.82 -5.76 10.87
CA GLY A 206 -4.78 -6.77 11.01
C GLY A 206 -3.38 -6.18 10.92
N VAL A 207 -3.14 -5.30 9.94
CA VAL A 207 -1.85 -4.61 9.79
C VAL A 207 -1.56 -3.70 10.99
N ASP A 208 -2.54 -2.97 11.51
CA ASP A 208 -2.36 -2.13 12.69
C ASP A 208 -2.03 -2.96 13.94
N LEU A 209 -2.64 -4.14 14.12
CA LEU A 209 -2.27 -5.05 15.22
C LEU A 209 -0.83 -5.57 15.12
N ILE A 210 -0.29 -5.72 13.91
CA ILE A 210 1.09 -6.15 13.69
C ILE A 210 2.08 -4.99 13.79
N LYS A 211 1.72 -3.82 13.27
CA LYS A 211 2.62 -2.66 13.15
C LYS A 211 2.52 -1.70 14.33
N MET A 212 1.46 -1.71 15.14
CA MET A 212 1.36 -0.84 16.32
C MET A 212 1.51 -1.60 17.63
N ASN A 213 1.87 -0.88 18.69
CA ASN A 213 1.61 -1.35 20.05
C ASN A 213 0.13 -1.73 20.14
N LYS A 214 -0.18 -2.79 20.87
CA LYS A 214 -1.54 -3.33 20.92
C LYS A 214 -2.49 -2.27 21.47
N THR A 215 -2.07 -1.49 22.45
CA THR A 215 -2.87 -0.38 22.99
C THR A 215 -3.20 0.69 21.94
N ASP A 216 -2.23 1.09 21.12
CA ASP A 216 -2.44 2.03 20.01
C ASP A 216 -3.41 1.46 18.96
N ALA A 217 -3.23 0.20 18.54
CA ALA A 217 -4.14 -0.45 17.57
C ALA A 217 -5.59 -0.48 18.07
N LEU A 218 -5.79 -0.78 19.36
CA LEU A 218 -7.12 -0.81 19.98
C LEU A 218 -7.73 0.60 20.08
N ILE A 219 -6.93 1.62 20.44
CA ILE A 219 -7.34 3.02 20.54
C ILE A 219 -7.72 3.57 19.15
N TYR A 220 -6.95 3.26 18.11
CA TYR A 220 -7.13 3.83 16.78
C TYR A 220 -8.10 3.06 15.88
N ARG A 221 -8.74 2.00 16.38
CA ARG A 221 -9.71 1.23 15.61
C ARG A 221 -10.87 2.06 15.06
N SER A 222 -11.26 3.13 15.76
CA SER A 222 -12.38 4.01 15.38
C SER A 222 -12.21 4.71 14.03
N ARG A 223 -10.98 5.00 13.63
CA ARG A 223 -10.70 5.74 12.39
C ARG A 223 -10.62 4.87 11.14
N VAL A 224 -10.46 3.56 11.31
CA VAL A 224 -10.16 2.65 10.21
C VAL A 224 -11.23 2.69 9.12
N TYR A 225 -12.51 2.67 9.49
CA TYR A 225 -13.60 2.68 8.51
C TYR A 225 -13.70 3.99 7.72
N TYR A 226 -13.39 5.12 8.34
CA TYR A 226 -13.32 6.42 7.66
C TYR A 226 -12.25 6.40 6.57
N PHE A 227 -11.04 5.94 6.88
CA PHE A 227 -9.96 5.88 5.89
C PHE A 227 -10.29 4.90 4.77
N ILE A 228 -10.84 3.72 5.07
CA ILE A 228 -11.28 2.79 4.03
C ILE A 228 -12.35 3.42 3.16
N SER A 229 -13.29 4.19 3.73
CA SER A 229 -14.29 4.92 2.95
C SER A 229 -13.63 5.89 1.99
N ARG A 230 -12.63 6.67 2.44
CA ARG A 230 -11.85 7.55 1.55
C ARG A 230 -11.22 6.76 0.42
N TYR A 231 -10.47 5.73 0.77
CA TYR A 231 -9.79 4.89 -0.20
C TYR A 231 -10.74 4.30 -1.25
N VAL A 232 -11.88 3.78 -0.79
CA VAL A 232 -12.88 3.17 -1.65
C VAL A 232 -13.49 4.26 -2.54
N TYR A 233 -14.03 5.33 -1.99
CA TYR A 233 -14.79 6.30 -2.79
C TYR A 233 -13.95 7.30 -3.58
N GLU A 234 -12.70 7.56 -3.19
CA GLU A 234 -11.83 8.60 -3.77
C GLU A 234 -10.73 8.02 -4.67
N GLY A 235 -10.48 6.70 -4.64
CA GLY A 235 -9.30 6.10 -5.29
C GLY A 235 -9.21 6.28 -6.82
N LEU A 236 -10.35 6.42 -7.51
CA LEU A 236 -10.38 6.77 -8.95
C LEU A 236 -10.50 8.28 -9.19
N ASP A 237 -10.97 9.06 -8.23
CA ASP A 237 -11.15 10.51 -8.39
C ASP A 237 -9.84 11.26 -8.56
N ILE A 238 -8.73 10.65 -8.14
CA ILE A 238 -7.38 11.18 -8.35
C ILE A 238 -7.03 11.36 -9.84
N LEU A 239 -7.80 10.71 -10.73
CA LEU A 239 -7.68 10.83 -12.18
C LEU A 239 -8.52 11.95 -12.78
N ASN A 240 -9.26 12.73 -11.96
CA ASN A 240 -9.97 13.90 -12.45
C ASN A 240 -8.99 14.90 -13.05
N GLY A 241 -9.18 15.23 -14.34
CA GLY A 241 -8.27 16.09 -15.10
C GLY A 241 -7.06 15.35 -15.69
N TYR A 242 -6.91 14.05 -15.43
CA TYR A 242 -5.91 13.21 -16.11
C TYR A 242 -6.49 12.64 -17.42
N PRO A 243 -5.70 12.56 -18.51
CA PRO A 243 -6.19 11.99 -19.78
C PRO A 243 -6.56 10.51 -19.62
N LEU A 244 -7.86 10.19 -19.63
CA LEU A 244 -8.37 8.84 -19.36
C LEU A 244 -7.98 7.81 -20.42
N GLU A 245 -7.61 8.23 -21.63
CA GLU A 245 -7.04 7.38 -22.66
C GLU A 245 -5.69 6.77 -22.24
N ARG A 246 -4.97 7.42 -21.32
CA ARG A 246 -3.73 6.95 -20.69
C ARG A 246 -3.95 6.22 -19.37
N ALA A 247 -5.20 6.02 -18.95
CA ALA A 247 -5.55 5.27 -17.77
C ALA A 247 -6.32 3.99 -18.16
N ARG A 248 -5.98 2.88 -17.53
CA ARG A 248 -6.73 1.64 -17.59
C ARG A 248 -6.90 1.06 -16.20
N VAL A 249 -7.98 0.32 -16.03
CA VAL A 249 -8.22 -0.44 -14.81
C VAL A 249 -8.30 -1.93 -15.09
N ILE A 250 -7.83 -2.73 -14.16
CA ILE A 250 -7.92 -4.18 -14.19
C ILE A 250 -8.98 -4.61 -13.19
N ARG A 251 -10.01 -5.32 -13.64
CA ARG A 251 -10.94 -5.98 -12.72
C ARG A 251 -10.25 -7.18 -12.11
N HIS A 252 -10.21 -7.24 -10.79
CA HIS A 252 -9.57 -8.35 -10.09
C HIS A 252 -10.24 -9.69 -10.45
N GLU A 253 -11.55 -9.67 -10.71
CA GLU A 253 -12.31 -10.81 -11.20
C GLU A 253 -11.86 -11.27 -12.59
N ASP A 254 -11.44 -10.37 -13.47
CA ASP A 254 -10.98 -10.72 -14.82
C ASP A 254 -9.60 -11.41 -14.79
N LEU A 255 -8.75 -11.10 -13.80
CA LEU A 255 -7.52 -11.87 -13.55
C LEU A 255 -7.80 -13.33 -13.18
N TYR A 256 -8.98 -13.64 -12.62
CA TYR A 256 -9.38 -15.01 -12.33
C TYR A 256 -9.95 -15.70 -13.57
N TYR A 257 -10.87 -15.05 -14.28
CA TYR A 257 -11.59 -15.68 -15.38
C TYR A 257 -10.80 -15.74 -16.69
N LYS A 258 -9.99 -14.72 -16.96
CA LYS A 258 -9.33 -14.52 -18.26
C LYS A 258 -7.95 -13.85 -18.12
N PRO A 259 -7.04 -14.41 -17.30
CA PRO A 259 -5.73 -13.81 -17.07
C PRO A 259 -4.93 -13.59 -18.36
N GLU A 260 -4.98 -14.52 -19.32
CA GLU A 260 -4.23 -14.38 -20.58
C GLU A 260 -4.71 -13.17 -21.40
N GLU A 261 -6.03 -12.95 -21.51
CA GLU A 261 -6.61 -11.82 -22.23
C GLU A 261 -6.18 -10.50 -21.59
N VAL A 262 -6.28 -10.42 -20.26
CA VAL A 262 -5.84 -9.27 -19.48
C VAL A 262 -4.36 -8.98 -19.73
N MET A 263 -3.50 -9.99 -19.65
CA MET A 263 -2.06 -9.78 -19.81
C MET A 263 -1.64 -9.46 -21.25
N ARG A 264 -2.36 -9.94 -22.27
CA ARG A 264 -2.18 -9.51 -23.67
C ARG A 264 -2.57 -8.04 -23.84
N ALA A 265 -3.71 -7.63 -23.30
CA ALA A 265 -4.14 -6.24 -23.32
C ALA A 265 -3.19 -5.33 -22.53
N THR A 266 -2.63 -5.83 -21.43
CA THR A 266 -1.59 -5.14 -20.66
C THR A 266 -0.33 -4.91 -21.50
N ALA A 267 0.17 -5.94 -22.19
CA ALA A 267 1.34 -5.81 -23.05
C ALA A 267 1.12 -4.74 -24.13
N GLN A 268 -0.03 -4.81 -24.81
CA GLN A 268 -0.41 -3.82 -25.81
C GLN A 268 -0.49 -2.40 -25.24
N PHE A 269 -1.11 -2.23 -24.06
CA PHE A 269 -1.26 -0.93 -23.42
C PHE A 269 0.08 -0.33 -23.01
N LEU A 270 0.99 -1.14 -22.48
CA LEU A 270 2.36 -0.74 -22.14
C LEU A 270 3.22 -0.46 -23.37
N GLY A 271 2.83 -0.96 -24.55
CA GLY A 271 3.63 -0.87 -25.78
C GLY A 271 4.80 -1.84 -25.80
N ILE A 272 4.60 -3.04 -25.22
CA ILE A 272 5.56 -4.15 -25.21
C ILE A 272 4.96 -5.35 -25.93
N GLU A 273 5.83 -6.27 -26.36
CA GLU A 273 5.42 -7.53 -26.94
C GLU A 273 4.85 -8.48 -25.88
N TYR A 274 3.96 -9.39 -26.29
CA TYR A 274 3.51 -10.44 -25.38
C TYR A 274 4.63 -11.46 -25.18
N HIS A 275 4.95 -11.76 -23.93
CA HIS A 275 5.94 -12.78 -23.57
C HIS A 275 5.30 -13.88 -22.71
N PRO A 276 5.68 -15.17 -22.87
CA PRO A 276 5.10 -16.28 -22.09
C PRO A 276 5.24 -16.17 -20.57
N CYS A 277 6.21 -15.39 -20.07
CA CYS A 277 6.35 -15.14 -18.62
C CYS A 277 5.10 -14.52 -18.01
N LEU A 278 4.30 -13.81 -18.82
CA LEU A 278 3.06 -13.16 -18.38
C LEU A 278 1.96 -14.15 -17.97
N ALA A 279 2.13 -15.45 -18.19
CA ALA A 279 1.20 -16.50 -17.75
C ALA A 279 1.44 -16.99 -16.31
N SER A 280 2.60 -16.64 -15.73
CA SER A 280 3.03 -17.13 -14.42
C SER A 280 3.15 -15.99 -13.42
N ILE A 281 2.86 -16.25 -12.16
CA ILE A 281 2.95 -15.26 -11.09
C ILE A 281 4.30 -15.44 -10.39
N THR A 282 5.28 -14.59 -10.69
CA THR A 282 6.60 -14.68 -10.06
C THR A 282 7.05 -13.35 -9.45
N PHE A 283 8.09 -13.41 -8.63
CA PHE A 283 8.89 -12.25 -8.29
C PHE A 283 10.37 -12.64 -8.34
N GLY A 284 11.18 -11.89 -9.08
CA GLY A 284 12.59 -12.23 -9.31
C GLY A 284 12.78 -13.57 -10.03
N GLY A 285 11.81 -13.98 -10.84
CA GLY A 285 11.78 -15.27 -11.55
C GLY A 285 11.42 -16.48 -10.67
N LYS A 286 10.95 -16.25 -9.45
CA LYS A 286 10.60 -17.31 -8.47
C LYS A 286 9.10 -17.31 -8.20
N SER A 287 8.50 -18.49 -8.03
CA SER A 287 7.08 -18.66 -7.69
C SER A 287 6.71 -17.83 -6.45
N TRP A 288 5.59 -17.09 -6.53
CA TRP A 288 5.05 -16.32 -5.41
C TRP A 288 3.73 -16.88 -4.91
N TRP A 289 3.62 -17.11 -3.61
CA TRP A 289 2.49 -17.85 -3.02
C TRP A 289 1.47 -16.97 -2.29
N GLY A 290 1.58 -15.64 -2.45
CA GLY A 290 0.69 -14.68 -1.81
C GLY A 290 1.26 -14.09 -0.51
N VAL A 291 0.36 -13.51 0.30
CA VAL A 291 0.73 -12.80 1.54
C VAL A 291 -0.07 -13.37 2.71
N GLY A 292 0.62 -13.71 3.80
CA GLY A 292 0.01 -14.28 5.01
C GLY A 292 -0.98 -13.38 5.77
N VAL A 293 -1.07 -12.07 5.46
CA VAL A 293 -1.99 -11.13 6.14
C VAL A 293 -3.47 -11.48 5.92
N TYR A 294 -3.77 -12.22 4.86
CA TYR A 294 -5.15 -12.55 4.49
C TYR A 294 -5.63 -13.89 5.08
N ASP A 295 -4.81 -14.57 5.89
CA ASP A 295 -5.14 -15.87 6.50
C ASP A 295 -5.67 -16.86 5.44
N MET A 296 -4.87 -17.05 4.39
CA MET A 296 -5.19 -17.89 3.24
C MET A 296 -4.06 -18.88 3.02
N GLU A 297 -4.42 -20.07 2.57
CA GLU A 297 -3.45 -21.04 2.11
C GLU A 297 -2.58 -20.45 0.99
N PRO A 298 -1.26 -20.68 1.02
CA PRO A 298 -0.35 -20.24 -0.02
C PRO A 298 -0.80 -20.77 -1.39
N MET A 299 -0.84 -19.89 -2.39
CA MET A 299 -1.24 -20.26 -3.76
C MET A 299 -0.53 -19.42 -4.80
N ASN A 300 -0.02 -20.07 -5.85
CA ASN A 300 0.52 -19.42 -7.04
C ASN A 300 -0.58 -19.26 -8.11
N ALA A 301 -1.72 -18.72 -7.70
CA ALA A 301 -2.89 -18.54 -8.56
C ALA A 301 -3.76 -17.39 -8.05
N VAL A 302 -4.65 -16.89 -8.91
CA VAL A 302 -5.66 -15.91 -8.50
C VAL A 302 -6.66 -16.56 -7.55
N ASN A 303 -6.84 -15.96 -6.37
CA ASN A 303 -7.65 -16.57 -5.33
C ASN A 303 -9.15 -16.65 -5.72
N PRO A 304 -9.80 -17.82 -5.66
CA PRO A 304 -11.23 -17.96 -5.98
C PRO A 304 -12.17 -17.10 -5.12
N LYS A 305 -11.75 -16.68 -3.91
CA LYS A 305 -12.50 -15.73 -3.07
C LYS A 305 -12.70 -14.37 -3.76
N VAL A 306 -11.93 -14.05 -4.80
CA VAL A 306 -12.09 -12.81 -5.56
C VAL A 306 -13.47 -12.76 -6.23
N VAL A 307 -13.92 -13.89 -6.78
CA VAL A 307 -15.20 -14.00 -7.51
C VAL A 307 -16.35 -14.56 -6.66
N SER A 308 -16.06 -14.92 -5.41
CA SER A 308 -17.03 -15.46 -4.47
C SER A 308 -18.18 -14.50 -4.16
N GLN A 309 -19.39 -15.05 -4.06
CA GLN A 309 -20.62 -14.33 -3.70
C GLN A 309 -20.96 -14.42 -2.21
N GLU A 310 -20.08 -15.00 -1.38
CA GLU A 310 -20.31 -15.17 0.07
C GLU A 310 -20.54 -13.85 0.81
N TRP A 311 -20.03 -12.73 0.27
CA TRP A 311 -20.26 -11.39 0.82
C TRP A 311 -21.76 -11.06 0.93
N LYS A 312 -22.62 -11.62 0.07
CA LYS A 312 -24.09 -11.44 0.11
C LYS A 312 -24.71 -11.92 1.43
N LYS A 313 -24.11 -12.92 2.08
CA LYS A 313 -24.58 -13.46 3.37
C LYS A 313 -24.23 -12.55 4.56
N HIS A 314 -23.26 -11.67 4.39
CA HIS A 314 -22.65 -10.93 5.50
C HIS A 314 -22.86 -9.42 5.43
N ILE A 315 -23.07 -8.87 4.23
CA ILE A 315 -23.30 -7.43 4.06
C ILE A 315 -24.64 -7.02 4.69
N ASP A 316 -24.63 -5.91 5.42
CA ASP A 316 -25.85 -5.31 5.98
C ASP A 316 -26.73 -4.75 4.86
N ARG A 317 -28.06 -4.81 5.01
CA ARG A 317 -28.99 -4.34 3.97
C ARG A 317 -28.86 -2.84 3.69
N LEU A 318 -28.63 -2.03 4.73
CA LEU A 318 -28.44 -0.59 4.60
C LEU A 318 -27.10 -0.28 3.93
N ASP A 319 -26.02 -0.93 4.39
CA ASP A 319 -24.69 -0.77 3.78
C ASP A 319 -24.72 -1.19 2.31
N TRP A 320 -25.40 -2.29 1.98
CA TRP A 320 -25.58 -2.77 0.61
C TRP A 320 -26.28 -1.72 -0.26
N PHE A 321 -27.42 -1.17 0.21
CA PHE A 321 -28.13 -0.10 -0.48
C PHE A 321 -27.25 1.14 -0.69
N VAL A 322 -26.50 1.56 0.33
CA VAL A 322 -25.60 2.72 0.26
C VAL A 322 -24.46 2.47 -0.74
N PHE A 323 -23.80 1.32 -0.69
CA PHE A 323 -22.71 0.99 -1.62
C PHE A 323 -23.20 1.01 -3.06
N GLU A 324 -24.31 0.35 -3.38
CA GLU A 324 -24.82 0.33 -4.76
C GLU A 324 -25.30 1.70 -5.24
N GLY A 325 -25.84 2.52 -4.34
CA GLY A 325 -26.25 3.88 -4.66
C GLY A 325 -25.07 4.79 -4.96
N LEU A 326 -24.09 4.85 -4.06
CA LEU A 326 -22.91 5.70 -4.25
C LEU A 326 -22.04 5.24 -5.42
N TYR A 327 -22.02 3.94 -5.71
CA TYR A 327 -21.29 3.38 -6.85
C TYR A 327 -22.14 3.09 -8.09
N PHE A 328 -23.31 3.68 -8.22
CA PHE A 328 -24.23 3.36 -9.32
C PHE A 328 -23.55 3.38 -10.70
N HIS A 329 -22.84 4.46 -11.06
CA HIS A 329 -22.16 4.59 -12.36
C HIS A 329 -20.95 3.66 -12.48
N TYR A 330 -20.18 3.48 -11.41
CA TYR A 330 -19.05 2.55 -11.35
C TYR A 330 -19.50 1.11 -11.62
N MET A 331 -20.58 0.69 -10.97
CA MET A 331 -21.12 -0.67 -11.11
C MET A 331 -21.66 -0.90 -12.50
N ASN A 332 -22.34 0.09 -13.09
CA ASN A 332 -22.80 0.01 -14.47
C ASN A 332 -21.62 -0.07 -15.45
N LYS A 333 -20.58 0.76 -15.27
CA LYS A 333 -19.41 0.80 -16.15
C LYS A 333 -18.63 -0.52 -16.14
N TYR A 334 -18.47 -1.13 -14.97
CA TYR A 334 -17.63 -2.32 -14.79
C TYR A 334 -18.42 -3.64 -14.68
N GLY A 335 -19.72 -3.61 -14.98
CA GLY A 335 -20.56 -4.81 -15.08
C GLY A 335 -20.84 -5.50 -13.74
N TYR A 336 -20.89 -4.75 -12.63
CA TYR A 336 -21.31 -5.31 -11.34
C TYR A 336 -22.82 -5.22 -11.17
N GLU A 337 -23.49 -6.38 -11.06
CA GLU A 337 -24.95 -6.45 -10.89
C GLU A 337 -25.39 -5.78 -9.58
N ARG A 338 -26.46 -4.97 -9.64
CA ARG A 338 -27.06 -4.27 -8.49
C ARG A 338 -28.38 -4.94 -8.08
N TYR A 339 -28.67 -4.94 -6.78
CA TYR A 339 -29.81 -5.68 -6.19
C TYR A 339 -30.70 -4.85 -5.25
N LYS A 340 -30.14 -3.84 -4.57
CA LYS A 340 -30.82 -3.03 -3.54
C LYS A 340 -31.07 -1.61 -3.99
N TYR A 341 -30.22 -1.04 -4.84
CA TYR A 341 -30.37 0.32 -5.33
C TYR A 341 -30.75 0.36 -6.81
N GLN A 342 -31.86 1.04 -7.09
CA GLN A 342 -32.26 1.49 -8.43
C GLN A 342 -32.32 3.01 -8.43
N ASP A 343 -31.73 3.63 -9.44
CA ASP A 343 -31.64 5.09 -9.51
C ASP A 343 -33.00 5.73 -9.82
N GLY A 344 -33.31 6.82 -9.13
CA GLY A 344 -34.59 7.51 -9.19
C GLY A 344 -34.67 8.59 -8.13
N PHE A 345 -35.58 9.56 -8.29
CA PHE A 345 -35.67 10.73 -7.40
C PHE A 345 -35.82 10.34 -5.92
N TRP A 346 -36.80 9.48 -5.61
CA TRP A 346 -37.03 9.00 -4.24
C TRP A 346 -35.88 8.13 -3.72
N SER A 347 -35.30 7.26 -4.56
CA SER A 347 -34.15 6.45 -4.20
C SER A 347 -32.93 7.30 -3.84
N ARG A 348 -32.72 8.43 -4.53
CA ARG A 348 -31.64 9.39 -4.24
C ARG A 348 -31.86 10.08 -2.90
N ILE A 349 -33.08 10.52 -2.58
CA ILE A 349 -33.42 11.07 -1.25
C ILE A 349 -33.17 10.02 -0.15
N LEU A 350 -33.66 8.80 -0.34
CA LEU A 350 -33.45 7.71 0.61
C LEU A 350 -31.97 7.37 0.77
N LEU A 351 -31.19 7.37 -0.31
CA LEU A 351 -29.74 7.16 -0.28
C LEU A 351 -29.05 8.26 0.52
N PHE A 352 -29.42 9.53 0.30
CA PHE A 352 -28.87 10.65 1.05
C PHE A 352 -29.11 10.50 2.55
N LEU A 353 -30.32 10.11 2.97
CA LEU A 353 -30.62 9.86 4.39
C LEU A 353 -29.89 8.62 4.92
N ALA A 354 -29.87 7.54 4.14
CA ALA A 354 -29.25 6.26 4.50
C ALA A 354 -27.74 6.40 4.72
N MET A 355 -27.04 7.17 3.87
CA MET A 355 -25.59 7.33 3.97
C MET A 355 -25.17 8.17 5.20
N LEU A 356 -26.08 8.87 5.87
CA LEU A 356 -25.80 9.59 7.13
C LEU A 356 -25.84 8.65 8.34
N LEU A 357 -26.51 7.51 8.23
CA LEU A 357 -26.58 6.55 9.33
C LEU A 357 -25.23 5.83 9.51
N PRO A 358 -24.88 5.39 10.73
CA PRO A 358 -23.68 4.60 10.96
C PRO A 358 -23.80 3.22 10.28
N SER A 359 -22.76 2.83 9.55
CA SER A 359 -22.65 1.51 8.92
C SER A 359 -22.63 0.39 9.96
N ARG A 360 -22.81 -0.87 9.52
CA ARG A 360 -22.66 -2.01 10.42
C ARG A 360 -21.28 -2.06 11.07
N ILE A 361 -20.22 -1.83 10.30
CA ILE A 361 -18.85 -1.81 10.82
C ILE A 361 -18.71 -0.72 11.90
N GLU A 362 -19.24 0.48 11.67
CA GLU A 362 -19.17 1.56 12.65
C GLU A 362 -19.94 1.23 13.93
N ARG A 363 -21.14 0.64 13.80
CA ARG A 363 -21.93 0.22 14.98
C ARG A 363 -21.22 -0.87 15.78
N ASP A 364 -20.62 -1.83 15.09
CA ASP A 364 -19.91 -2.94 15.73
C ASP A 364 -18.65 -2.46 16.46
N VAL A 365 -17.88 -1.52 15.87
CA VAL A 365 -16.72 -0.92 16.53
C VAL A 365 -17.13 -0.11 17.76
N PHE A 366 -18.19 0.70 17.66
CA PHE A 366 -18.67 1.49 18.79
C PHE A 366 -19.13 0.59 19.95
N ARG A 367 -19.93 -0.44 19.65
CA ARG A 367 -20.34 -1.46 20.64
C ARG A 367 -19.12 -2.16 21.26
N ARG A 368 -18.10 -2.44 20.46
CA ARG A 368 -16.87 -3.08 20.93
C ARG A 368 -16.13 -2.19 21.94
N TYR A 369 -16.01 -0.88 21.69
CA TYR A 369 -15.42 0.05 22.67
C TYR A 369 -16.14 0.08 24.02
N LEU A 370 -17.46 -0.11 24.02
CA LEU A 370 -18.26 -0.14 25.24
C LEU A 370 -18.30 -1.53 25.90
N SER A 371 -17.76 -2.56 25.25
CA SER A 371 -17.81 -3.92 25.77
C SER A 371 -16.78 -4.15 26.90
N PRO A 372 -17.16 -4.81 28.01
CA PRO A 372 -16.24 -5.13 29.09
C PRO A 372 -15.06 -6.02 28.65
N SER A 373 -15.28 -6.93 27.70
CA SER A 373 -14.24 -7.82 27.18
C SER A 373 -13.16 -7.06 26.41
N TYR A 374 -13.54 -6.10 25.57
CA TYR A 374 -12.58 -5.29 24.81
C TYR A 374 -11.82 -4.32 25.72
N PHE A 375 -12.51 -3.75 26.73
CA PHE A 375 -11.83 -2.93 27.73
C PHE A 375 -10.83 -3.75 28.56
N ARG A 376 -11.19 -4.99 28.93
CA ARG A 376 -10.25 -5.93 29.58
C ARG A 376 -9.05 -6.23 28.69
N GLU A 377 -9.29 -6.55 27.41
CA GLU A 377 -8.22 -6.76 26.43
C GLU A 377 -7.26 -5.55 26.35
N PHE A 378 -7.81 -4.34 26.38
CA PHE A 378 -7.04 -3.10 26.42
C PHE A 378 -6.22 -2.96 27.73
N LEU A 379 -6.82 -3.23 28.89
CA LEU A 379 -6.12 -3.19 30.17
C LEU A 379 -4.98 -4.21 30.25
N ASP A 380 -5.20 -5.42 29.74
CA ASP A 380 -4.17 -6.47 29.67
C ASP A 380 -3.01 -6.03 28.77
N ALA A 381 -3.32 -5.41 27.62
CA ALA A 381 -2.31 -4.82 26.74
C ALA A 381 -1.51 -3.71 27.44
N CYS A 382 -2.19 -2.77 28.11
CA CYS A 382 -1.55 -1.71 28.90
C CYS A 382 -0.60 -2.29 29.96
N ARG A 383 -1.05 -3.31 30.69
CA ARG A 383 -0.25 -3.95 31.75
C ARG A 383 0.99 -4.64 31.18
N ASN A 384 0.84 -5.35 30.07
CA ASN A 384 1.94 -6.06 29.44
C ASN A 384 3.00 -5.10 28.86
N GLU A 385 2.54 -4.03 28.21
CA GLU A 385 3.41 -2.96 27.69
C GLU A 385 4.10 -2.19 28.82
N ALA A 386 3.37 -1.81 29.87
CA ALA A 386 3.91 -1.11 31.05
C ALA A 386 4.97 -1.93 31.78
N LYS A 387 4.76 -3.24 31.93
CA LYS A 387 5.71 -4.14 32.60
C LYS A 387 6.89 -4.56 31.74
N GLY A 388 6.96 -4.13 30.48
CA GLY A 388 7.98 -4.56 29.53
C GLY A 388 7.90 -6.04 29.14
N LEU A 389 6.75 -6.69 29.37
CA LEU A 389 6.52 -8.09 28.94
C LEU A 389 6.42 -8.19 27.41
N ILE A 390 6.04 -7.09 26.76
CA ILE A 390 6.03 -6.94 25.31
C ILE A 390 6.89 -5.71 24.97
N PRO A 391 7.88 -5.83 24.08
CA PRO A 391 8.67 -4.68 23.64
C PRO A 391 7.80 -3.61 22.99
N LEU A 392 7.99 -2.36 23.42
CA LEU A 392 7.37 -1.21 22.79
C LEU A 392 7.98 -0.97 21.41
N LYS A 393 7.13 -0.82 20.39
CA LYS A 393 7.56 -0.57 19.03
C LYS A 393 8.24 0.80 18.90
N ASP A 394 9.29 0.85 18.08
CA ASP A 394 9.89 2.08 17.60
C ASP A 394 9.19 2.56 16.32
N TYR A 395 8.54 3.72 16.42
CA TYR A 395 7.82 4.33 15.32
C TYR A 395 8.66 5.31 14.49
N SER A 396 9.89 5.64 14.91
CA SER A 396 10.71 6.65 14.27
C SER A 396 11.37 6.18 12.97
N PHE A 397 11.70 4.89 12.87
CA PHE A 397 12.49 4.38 11.75
C PHE A 397 11.67 4.14 10.47
N ASN A 398 10.46 3.57 10.58
CA ASN A 398 9.69 3.07 9.45
C ASN A 398 8.75 4.16 8.87
N ALA A 399 8.83 4.38 7.54
CA ALA A 399 7.96 5.29 6.80
C ALA A 399 6.45 5.08 7.03
N TYR A 400 6.04 3.85 7.37
CA TYR A 400 4.64 3.53 7.70
C TYR A 400 4.02 4.53 8.69
N TYR A 401 4.77 4.94 9.72
CA TYR A 401 4.25 5.80 10.80
C TYR A 401 4.31 7.30 10.50
N ARG A 402 5.08 7.70 9.47
CA ARG A 402 5.23 9.10 9.05
C ARG A 402 4.41 9.41 7.81
N HIS A 403 4.48 8.53 6.81
CA HIS A 403 4.03 8.81 5.45
C HIS A 403 2.77 8.06 5.03
N LYS A 404 2.42 6.92 5.67
CA LYS A 404 1.16 6.22 5.33
C LYS A 404 -0.01 7.16 5.60
N TRP A 405 -0.83 7.39 4.58
CA TRP A 405 -1.97 8.31 4.62
C TRP A 405 -2.97 8.01 5.75
N THR A 406 -3.13 6.76 6.18
CA THR A 406 -3.98 6.39 7.33
C THR A 406 -3.37 6.73 8.70
N GLN A 407 -2.05 6.92 8.74
CA GLN A 407 -1.25 7.08 9.96
C GLN A 407 -0.62 8.46 10.11
N LYS A 408 -0.45 9.23 9.02
CA LYS A 408 0.22 10.55 9.02
C LYS A 408 -0.32 11.49 10.10
N ASP A 409 -1.65 11.53 10.28
CA ASP A 409 -2.32 12.39 11.27
C ASP A 409 -2.05 12.00 12.73
N LEU A 410 -1.63 10.76 12.99
CA LEU A 410 -1.34 10.30 14.35
C LEU A 410 0.02 10.78 14.86
N LYS A 411 0.91 11.17 13.93
CA LYS A 411 2.28 11.57 14.22
C LYS A 411 3.01 10.59 15.14
N LEU A 412 2.82 9.29 14.88
CA LEU A 412 3.38 8.20 15.70
C LEU A 412 4.90 8.22 15.75
N HIS A 413 5.54 8.70 14.69
CA HIS A 413 6.99 8.85 14.58
C HIS A 413 7.58 9.88 15.56
N HIS A 414 6.78 10.79 16.14
CA HIS A 414 7.24 11.66 17.20
C HIS A 414 7.29 10.91 18.54
N SER A 415 8.40 11.10 19.24
CA SER A 415 8.57 10.61 20.59
C SER A 415 7.46 11.10 21.52
N ARG A 416 6.97 10.19 22.36
CA ARG A 416 5.97 10.48 23.39
C ARG A 416 6.66 10.40 24.75
N TRP A 417 6.67 11.50 25.49
CA TRP A 417 7.41 11.61 26.75
C TRP A 417 7.13 10.46 27.73
N TYR A 418 5.87 10.02 27.87
CA TYR A 418 5.49 8.93 28.79
C TYR A 418 5.96 7.55 28.30
N VAL A 419 6.14 7.37 26.99
CA VAL A 419 6.70 6.15 26.40
C VAL A 419 8.21 6.13 26.62
N GLU A 420 8.91 7.23 26.36
CA GLU A 420 10.35 7.31 26.55
C GLU A 420 10.75 7.26 28.02
N GLN A 421 9.96 7.89 28.91
CA GLN A 421 10.14 7.74 30.35
C GLN A 421 10.01 6.27 30.76
N LEU A 422 8.98 5.56 30.29
CA LEU A 422 8.81 4.14 30.59
C LEU A 422 9.98 3.29 30.05
N LYS A 423 10.38 3.48 28.79
CA LYS A 423 11.54 2.79 28.20
C LYS A 423 12.82 3.04 29.00
N SER A 424 13.07 4.29 29.39
CA SER A 424 14.22 4.67 30.20
C SER A 424 14.23 3.92 31.54
N GLU A 425 13.10 3.83 32.24
CA GLU A 425 13.04 3.12 33.52
C GLU A 425 13.12 1.59 33.35
N LEU A 426 12.54 1.02 32.29
CA LEU A 426 12.63 -0.42 31.99
C LEU A 426 14.05 -0.88 31.63
N ASN A 427 14.84 -0.01 30.98
CA ASN A 427 16.21 -0.33 30.56
C ASN A 427 17.26 -0.09 31.65
N ARG A 428 16.89 0.42 32.83
CA ARG A 428 17.83 0.62 33.94
C ARG A 428 18.21 -0.71 34.59
N SER A 429 19.45 -0.82 35.03
CA SER A 429 19.98 -2.04 35.67
C SER A 429 19.14 -2.48 36.87
N PRO A 430 18.95 -3.81 37.07
CA PRO A 430 18.24 -4.33 38.23
C PRO A 430 18.93 -3.86 39.52
N GLY A 431 18.23 -3.01 40.30
CA GLY A 431 18.77 -2.32 41.47
C GLY A 431 18.32 -0.86 41.62
N VAL A 432 17.69 -0.28 40.58
CA VAL A 432 17.17 1.09 40.64
C VAL A 432 15.83 1.16 41.41
N ASN A 433 15.66 2.26 42.14
CA ASN A 433 14.52 2.60 43.00
C ASN A 433 13.15 2.15 42.40
N PRO A 434 12.50 1.11 42.97
CA PRO A 434 11.26 0.53 42.43
C PRO A 434 10.14 1.56 42.31
N THR A 435 10.13 2.59 43.16
CA THR A 435 9.13 3.65 43.11
C THR A 435 9.14 4.41 41.77
N ARG A 436 10.29 4.61 41.12
CA ARG A 436 10.36 5.33 39.83
C ARG A 436 9.76 4.54 38.69
N LEU A 437 10.01 3.24 38.66
CA LEU A 437 9.43 2.35 37.65
C LEU A 437 7.91 2.24 37.86
N ASP A 438 7.45 2.07 39.11
CA ASP A 438 6.03 2.05 39.44
C ASP A 438 5.32 3.35 39.04
N TRP A 439 5.95 4.50 39.28
CA TRP A 439 5.46 5.80 38.81
C TRP A 439 5.36 5.86 37.29
N ALA A 440 6.41 5.46 36.55
CA ALA A 440 6.40 5.48 35.09
C ALA A 440 5.32 4.54 34.51
N GLN A 441 5.16 3.34 35.08
CA GLN A 441 4.10 2.39 34.71
C GLN A 441 2.69 2.95 34.98
N THR A 442 2.52 3.61 36.12
CA THR A 442 1.24 4.25 36.50
C THR A 442 0.90 5.39 35.55
N ILE A 443 1.85 6.28 35.27
CA ILE A 443 1.68 7.40 34.33
C ILE A 443 1.35 6.86 32.94
N TYR A 444 2.11 5.88 32.45
CA TYR A 444 1.88 5.26 31.15
C TYR A 444 0.45 4.73 31.04
N THR A 445 0.01 3.95 32.04
CA THR A 445 -1.33 3.37 32.08
C THR A 445 -2.42 4.44 32.15
N ALA A 446 -2.24 5.47 32.99
CA ALA A 446 -3.19 6.58 33.12
C ALA A 446 -3.36 7.35 31.81
N VAL A 447 -2.25 7.69 31.15
CA VAL A 447 -2.29 8.38 29.84
C VAL A 447 -3.00 7.53 28.80
N LEU A 448 -2.73 6.22 28.73
CA LEU A 448 -3.41 5.33 27.81
C LEU A 448 -4.92 5.20 28.10
N LEU A 449 -5.33 5.13 29.37
CA LEU A 449 -6.74 5.16 29.75
C LEU A 449 -7.44 6.43 29.28
N CYS A 450 -6.84 7.60 29.53
CA CYS A 450 -7.38 8.87 29.03
C CYS A 450 -7.51 8.87 27.49
N ARG A 451 -6.52 8.31 26.77
CA ARG A 451 -6.57 8.18 25.31
C ARG A 451 -7.68 7.23 24.85
N TYR A 452 -7.89 6.11 25.53
CA TYR A 452 -8.98 5.18 25.25
C TYR A 452 -10.34 5.86 25.41
N PHE A 453 -10.61 6.49 26.56
CA PHE A 453 -11.88 7.20 26.79
C PHE A 453 -12.09 8.34 25.80
N LYS A 454 -11.03 9.09 25.47
CA LYS A 454 -11.10 10.10 24.40
C LYS A 454 -11.50 9.48 23.06
N ALA A 455 -10.98 8.30 22.69
CA ALA A 455 -11.36 7.62 21.46
C ALA A 455 -12.84 7.20 21.44
N VAL A 456 -13.39 6.78 22.58
CA VAL A 456 -14.83 6.49 22.72
C VAL A 456 -15.67 7.76 22.58
N LEU A 457 -15.32 8.83 23.30
CA LEU A 457 -16.04 10.11 23.29
C LEU A 457 -16.02 10.79 21.92
N THR A 458 -14.89 10.70 21.20
CA THR A 458 -14.73 11.33 19.88
C THR A 458 -15.18 10.44 18.72
N TYR A 459 -15.70 9.24 18.99
CA TYR A 459 -16.17 8.33 17.95
C TYR A 459 -17.20 8.95 16.98
N PRO A 460 -18.22 9.72 17.44
CA PRO A 460 -19.17 10.37 16.54
C PRO A 460 -18.50 11.32 15.54
N ALA A 461 -17.39 11.98 15.91
CA ALA A 461 -16.64 12.84 15.00
C ALA A 461 -16.10 12.08 13.78
N MET A 462 -15.77 10.78 13.91
CA MET A 462 -15.35 9.97 12.76
C MET A 462 -16.50 9.68 11.79
N ILE A 463 -17.73 9.53 12.30
CA ILE A 463 -18.93 9.36 11.48
C ILE A 463 -19.22 10.66 10.72
N PHE A 464 -19.15 11.81 11.39
CA PHE A 464 -19.30 13.13 10.74
C PHE A 464 -18.24 13.35 9.64
N LYS A 465 -16.98 12.96 9.89
CA LYS A 465 -15.94 13.00 8.85
C LYS A 465 -16.27 12.09 7.67
N ARG A 466 -16.78 10.88 7.92
CA ARG A 466 -17.22 9.97 6.84
C ARG A 466 -18.34 10.58 6.01
N TRP A 467 -19.24 11.38 6.59
CA TRP A 467 -20.30 12.05 5.82
C TRP A 467 -19.76 12.95 4.73
N GLY A 468 -18.61 13.60 4.94
CA GLY A 468 -17.93 14.37 3.90
C GLY A 468 -17.54 13.50 2.71
N VAL A 469 -16.99 12.32 2.97
CA VAL A 469 -16.58 11.35 1.93
C VAL A 469 -17.79 10.82 1.16
N THR A 470 -18.82 10.35 1.85
CA THR A 470 -20.02 9.81 1.19
C THR A 470 -20.85 10.90 0.53
N GLY A 471 -20.87 12.11 1.09
CA GLY A 471 -21.51 13.28 0.49
C GLY A 471 -20.84 13.66 -0.83
N ALA A 472 -19.50 13.68 -0.87
CA ALA A 472 -18.77 13.90 -2.11
C ALA A 472 -19.07 12.82 -3.16
N ALA A 473 -19.10 11.54 -2.76
CA ALA A 473 -19.46 10.43 -3.63
C ALA A 473 -20.90 10.54 -4.15
N TYR A 474 -21.85 10.91 -3.29
CA TYR A 474 -23.24 11.14 -3.67
C TYR A 474 -23.37 12.28 -4.70
N MET A 475 -22.67 13.39 -4.49
CA MET A 475 -22.67 14.51 -5.44
C MET A 475 -22.08 14.12 -6.79
N ARG A 476 -21.00 13.33 -6.81
CA ARG A 476 -20.44 12.80 -8.07
C ARG A 476 -21.42 11.88 -8.78
N MET A 477 -22.10 11.01 -8.04
CA MET A 477 -23.12 10.13 -8.58
C MET A 477 -24.26 10.93 -9.24
N VAL A 478 -24.80 11.93 -8.54
CA VAL A 478 -25.91 12.77 -9.06
C VAL A 478 -25.49 13.60 -10.27
N ARG A 479 -24.24 14.10 -10.29
CA ARG A 479 -23.72 14.96 -11.37
C ARG A 479 -23.09 14.21 -12.53
N HIS A 480 -22.98 12.88 -12.47
CA HIS A 480 -22.29 12.05 -13.46
C HIS A 480 -20.80 12.44 -13.67
N GLN A 481 -20.11 12.85 -12.60
CA GLN A 481 -18.73 13.36 -12.63
C GLN A 481 -17.68 12.33 -12.18
N ASN A 482 -17.85 11.05 -12.54
CA ASN A 482 -16.91 10.00 -12.13
C ASN A 482 -15.80 9.81 -13.17
N ALA A 483 -14.54 9.87 -12.75
CA ALA A 483 -13.42 9.39 -13.56
C ALA A 483 -13.42 7.86 -13.59
N LEU A 484 -13.92 7.27 -14.68
CA LEU A 484 -14.03 5.82 -14.84
C LEU A 484 -13.26 5.36 -16.09
N PRO A 485 -11.96 5.04 -15.94
CA PRO A 485 -11.14 4.54 -17.05
C PRO A 485 -11.72 3.28 -17.70
N ALA A 486 -11.31 2.99 -18.94
CA ALA A 486 -11.65 1.72 -19.58
C ALA A 486 -10.95 0.55 -18.89
N THR A 487 -11.58 -0.62 -18.93
CA THR A 487 -10.95 -1.86 -18.44
C THR A 487 -9.91 -2.36 -19.45
N LEU A 488 -8.85 -2.99 -18.96
CA LEU A 488 -8.17 -4.01 -19.78
C LEU A 488 -9.07 -5.25 -19.75
N PRO A 489 -9.51 -5.74 -20.92
CA PRO A 489 -10.42 -6.87 -21.00
C PRO A 489 -9.80 -8.11 -20.37
#